data_AF-A0A7V9RIC8-F1
#
_entry.id   AF-A0A7V9RIC8-F1
#
_cell.length_a   1.000
_cell.length_b   1.000
_cell.length_c   1.000
_cell.angle_alpha   90.00
_cell.angle_beta   90.00
_cell.angle_gamma   90.00
#
_symmetry.space_group_name_H-M   'P 1'
#
loop_
_entity.id
_entity.type
_entity.pdbx_description
1 polymer ?
#
loop_
_entity_poly.entity_id
_entity_poly.type
_entity_poly.pdbx_seq_one_letter_code
_entity_poly.pdbx_strand_id
1 'polypeptide(L)' 'MESSTRGTGGSVRTSEHGLKAEAAKPSVSLKGVVKRFGDVTAVDGVDLDIQEVTSAFQDVVTG' A
#
# COMPACT_ATOMS: atom_id res chain seq x y z
N MET A 1 -30.71 25.88 43.78
CA MET A 1 -30.85 26.05 42.32
C MET A 1 -29.50 25.78 41.70
N GLU A 2 -29.47 24.78 40.82
CA GLU A 2 -28.33 23.95 40.48
C GLU A 2 -27.40 24.56 39.42
N SER A 3 -26.17 24.08 39.47
CA SER A 3 -24.97 24.46 38.72
C SER A 3 -25.17 24.40 37.20
N SER A 4 -24.92 25.51 36.49
CA SER A 4 -24.83 25.53 35.02
C SER A 4 -23.36 25.53 34.59
N THR A 5 -22.81 24.34 34.37
CA THR A 5 -21.48 24.13 33.80
C THR A 5 -21.49 24.47 32.30
N ARG A 6 -20.48 25.23 31.86
CA ARG A 6 -20.22 25.57 30.45
C ARG A 6 -19.98 24.30 29.63
N GLY A 7 -20.85 24.03 28.67
CA GLY A 7 -20.59 23.07 27.60
C GLY A 7 -19.73 23.69 26.51
N THR A 8 -18.42 23.52 26.61
CA THR A 8 -17.48 23.72 25.49
C THR A 8 -17.70 22.58 24.50
N GLY A 9 -18.50 22.84 23.45
CA GLY A 9 -18.68 21.92 22.33
C GLY A 9 -17.37 21.78 21.56
N GLY A 10 -16.59 20.76 21.92
CA GLY A 10 -15.43 20.32 21.16
C GLY A 10 -15.87 19.94 19.76
N SER A 11 -15.50 20.77 18.79
CA SER A 11 -15.63 20.47 17.37
C SER A 11 -14.73 19.27 17.08
N VAL A 12 -15.31 18.07 17.11
CA VAL A 12 -14.64 16.85 16.67
C VAL A 12 -14.47 17.00 15.17
N ARG A 13 -13.33 17.56 14.77
CA ARG A 13 -12.83 17.39 13.42
C ARG A 13 -12.46 15.91 13.32
N THR A 14 -13.42 15.10 12.91
CA THR A 14 -13.13 13.79 12.33
C THR A 14 -12.33 14.10 11.07
N SER A 15 -11.01 14.19 11.22
CA SER A 15 -10.13 14.10 10.08
C SER A 15 -10.33 12.71 9.55
N GLU A 16 -11.18 12.63 8.53
CA GLU A 16 -11.19 11.57 7.54
C GLU A 16 -9.82 11.60 6.89
N HIS A 17 -8.80 11.11 7.62
CA HIS A 17 -7.60 10.56 7.05
C HIS A 17 -8.09 9.35 6.26
N GLY A 18 -8.62 9.65 5.08
CA GLY A 18 -8.86 8.70 4.03
C GLY A 18 -7.56 7.95 3.90
N LEU A 19 -7.63 6.67 4.24
CA LEU A 19 -6.65 5.65 3.93
C LEU A 19 -6.59 5.57 2.40
N LYS A 20 -6.07 6.61 1.74
CA LYS A 20 -5.42 6.42 0.45
C LYS A 20 -4.31 5.46 0.81
N ALA A 21 -4.52 4.19 0.48
CA ALA A 21 -3.43 3.26 0.33
C ALA A 21 -2.44 3.98 -0.57
N GLU A 22 -1.42 4.57 0.06
CA GLU A 22 -0.29 5.16 -0.62
C GLU A 22 0.24 4.00 -1.45
N ALA A 23 -0.02 4.05 -2.77
CA ALA A 23 0.29 2.94 -3.65
C ALA A 23 1.76 2.62 -3.43
N ALA A 24 2.03 1.50 -2.76
CA ALA A 24 3.33 1.23 -2.20
C ALA A 24 4.34 1.32 -3.35
N LYS A 25 5.37 2.14 -3.14
CA LYS A 25 6.43 2.30 -4.14
C LYS A 25 7.02 0.91 -4.38
N PRO A 26 7.07 0.42 -5.64
CA PRO A 26 7.55 -0.92 -5.92
C PRO A 26 9.00 -1.06 -5.47
N SER A 27 9.31 -2.19 -4.83
CA SER A 27 10.66 -2.48 -4.32
C SER A 27 11.64 -2.77 -5.45
N VAL A 28 11.14 -3.33 -6.57
CA VAL A 28 11.87 -3.43 -7.83
C VAL A 28 10.95 -3.02 -8.97
N SER A 29 11.47 -2.21 -9.90
CA SER A 29 10.77 -1.83 -11.12
C SER A 29 11.65 -2.10 -12.33
N LEU A 30 11.08 -2.81 -13.30
CA LEU A 30 11.66 -3.12 -14.60
C LEU A 30 10.84 -2.38 -15.65
N LYS A 31 11.51 -1.68 -16.57
CA LYS A 31 10.85 -0.94 -17.66
C LYS A 31 11.48 -1.29 -19.01
N GLY A 32 10.65 -1.68 -19.97
CA GLY A 32 11.02 -1.99 -21.35
C GLY A 32 12.10 -3.07 -21.47
N VAL A 33 12.13 -4.03 -20.54
CA VAL A 33 13.22 -5.01 -20.49
C VAL A 33 13.15 -5.91 -21.72
N VAL A 34 14.29 -6.00 -22.41
CA VAL A 34 14.50 -6.88 -23.56
C VAL A 34 15.68 -7.79 -23.26
N LYS A 35 15.53 -9.08 -23.56
CA LYS A 35 16.62 -10.07 -23.45
C LYS A 35 16.66 -10.94 -24.68
N ARG A 36 17.85 -11.02 -25.30
CA ARG A 36 18.12 -11.81 -26.50
C ARG A 36 19.19 -12.86 -26.23
N PHE A 37 19.03 -14.01 -26.88
CA PHE A 37 19.98 -15.11 -26.88
C PHE A 37 20.17 -15.58 -28.32
N GLY A 38 21.32 -15.23 -28.90
CA GLY A 38 21.52 -15.35 -30.34
C GLY A 38 20.45 -14.58 -31.10
N ASP A 39 19.79 -15.27 -32.04
CA ASP A 39 18.74 -14.70 -32.88
C ASP A 39 17.35 -14.71 -32.23
N VAL A 40 17.22 -15.24 -31.01
CA VAL A 40 15.94 -15.35 -30.30
C VAL A 40 15.78 -14.22 -29.29
N THR A 41 14.61 -13.55 -29.33
CA THR A 41 14.19 -12.63 -28.27
C THR A 41 13.37 -13.39 -27.24
N ALA A 42 13.95 -13.58 -26.05
CA ALA A 42 13.32 -14.31 -24.94
C ALA A 42 12.47 -13.40 -24.04
N VAL A 43 12.82 -12.12 -23.97
CA VAL A 43 12.01 -11.10 -23.30
C VAL A 43 11.91 -9.92 -24.24
N ASP A 44 10.70 -9.43 -24.49
CA ASP A 44 10.43 -8.33 -25.41
C ASP A 44 9.62 -7.24 -24.72
N GLY A 45 10.24 -6.10 -24.45
CA GLY A 45 9.59 -4.88 -23.99
C GLY A 45 8.78 -5.02 -22.70
N VAL A 46 9.24 -5.81 -21.72
CA VAL A 46 8.46 -6.10 -20.51
C VAL A 46 8.61 -5.00 -19.46
N ASP A 47 7.46 -4.51 -18.98
CA ASP A 47 7.33 -3.69 -17.78
C ASP A 47 6.84 -4.55 -16.62
N LEU A 48 7.54 -4.51 -15.48
CA LEU A 48 7.17 -5.28 -14.28
C LEU A 48 7.51 -4.49 -13.02
N ASP A 49 6.55 -4.40 -12.12
CA ASP A 49 6.74 -3.84 -10.79
C ASP A 49 6.57 -4.97 -9.75
N ILE A 50 7.59 -5.19 -8.94
CA ILE A 50 7.60 -6.18 -7.87
C ILE A 50 7.39 -5.46 -6.55
N GLN A 51 6.31 -5.82 -5.87
CA GLN A 51 6.00 -5.35 -4.52
C GLN A 51 6.69 -6.23 -3.50
N GLU A 52 7.17 -5.65 -2.40
CA GLU A 52 7.57 -6.44 -1.26
C GLU A 52 6.34 -7.07 -0.62
N VAL A 53 6.28 -8.41 -0.63
CA VAL A 53 5.29 -9.13 0.16
C VAL A 53 5.91 -9.38 1.53
N THR A 54 5.71 -8.46 2.46
CA THR A 54 5.97 -8.75 3.87
C THR A 54 4.85 -9.65 4.38
N SER A 55 4.90 -10.94 4.03
CA SER A 55 4.09 -11.94 4.74
C SER A 55 4.66 -12.06 6.14
N ALA A 56 4.09 -11.31 7.09
CA ALA A 56 4.16 -11.71 8.48
C ALA A 56 3.52 -13.10 8.55
N PHE A 57 4.31 -14.14 8.80
CA PHE A 57 3.77 -15.45 9.10
C PHE A 57 2.98 -15.37 10.42
N GLN A 58 1.68 -15.07 10.32
CA GLN A 58 0.62 -15.21 11.35
C GLN A 58 -0.72 -14.97 10.61
N ASP A 59 -1.78 -15.74 10.76
CA ASP A 59 -2.19 -16.65 11.82
C ASP A 59 -3.28 -17.60 11.28
N VAL A 60 -3.59 -18.68 11.99
CA VAL A 60 -4.59 -19.73 11.71
C VAL A 60 -4.13 -20.91 10.83
N VAL A 61 -3.20 -21.70 11.36
CA VAL A 61 -3.43 -23.15 11.44
C VAL A 61 -3.90 -23.42 12.88
N THR A 62 -5.21 -23.29 13.08
CA THR A 62 -5.91 -23.86 14.22
C THR A 62 -7.26 -24.35 13.70
N GLY A 63 -7.43 -25.67 13.74
CA GLY A 63 -8.59 -26.40 13.24
C GLY A 63 -8.19 -27.78 12.78
#